data_AF-A0A3P6D4F6-F1
#
_entry.id   AF-A0A3P6D4F6-F1
#
_cell.length_a   1.000
_cell.length_b   1.000
_cell.length_c   1.000
_cell.angle_alpha   90.00
_cell.angle_beta   90.00
_cell.angle_gamma   90.00
#
_symmetry.space_group_name_H-M   'P 1'
#
loop_
_entity.id
_entity.type
_entity.pdbx_description
1 polymer ?
#
loop_
_entity_poly.entity_id
_entity_poly.type
_entity_poly.pdbx_seq_one_letter_code
_entity_poly.pdbx_strand_id
1 'polypeptide(L)'
;MEDKEETLEAATASKSTVTAYLKQVFSKKFDNIQSMVERLPGVAPPIRRSDQNSYADTPFAGEIALMEMPQKFPFPNERIYDGTGDQDNHVAQYKQQMLTVAIQKDLREASMCKSFGSTLTRLALQWFINLPNRSIRSFATLTERFVEQLASSRSLEKTVDDLYE
;
A
#
# COMPACT_ATOMS: atom_id res chain seq x y z
N MET A 1 37.56 -35.67 -28.92
CA MET A 1 37.99 -34.52 -28.08
C MET A 1 36.89 -34.16 -27.07
N GLU A 2 35.92 -35.07 -26.83
CA GLU A 2 34.67 -34.78 -26.12
C GLU A 2 34.69 -35.07 -24.60
N ASP A 3 35.58 -35.94 -24.09
CA ASP A 3 35.50 -36.37 -22.68
C ASP A 3 35.92 -35.31 -21.63
N LYS A 4 36.54 -34.20 -22.08
CA LYS A 4 37.00 -33.11 -21.20
C LYS A 4 36.00 -31.97 -21.02
N GLU A 5 34.97 -31.90 -21.87
CA GLU A 5 33.96 -30.83 -21.83
C GLU A 5 32.80 -31.20 -20.89
N GLU A 6 32.39 -32.47 -20.90
CA GLU A 6 31.35 -33.02 -20.02
C GLU A 6 31.75 -33.02 -18.53
N THR A 7 33.04 -33.23 -18.24
CA THR A 7 33.59 -33.19 -16.87
C THR A 7 33.70 -31.78 -16.29
N LEU A 8 33.72 -30.74 -17.12
CA LEU A 8 33.76 -29.33 -16.67
C LEU A 8 32.35 -28.81 -16.35
N GLU A 9 31.36 -29.14 -17.18
CA GLU A 9 29.93 -28.79 -17.01
C GLU A 9 29.30 -29.44 -15.77
N ALA A 10 29.59 -30.72 -15.50
CA ALA A 10 29.11 -31.38 -14.28
C ALA A 10 29.70 -30.76 -13.00
N ALA A 11 30.95 -30.28 -13.07
CA ALA A 11 31.64 -29.65 -11.96
C ALA A 11 31.15 -28.19 -11.70
N THR A 12 30.78 -27.45 -12.74
CA THR A 12 30.20 -26.09 -12.61
C THR A 12 28.76 -26.16 -12.11
N ALA A 13 27.94 -27.10 -12.60
CA ALA A 13 26.59 -27.35 -12.11
C ALA A 13 26.58 -27.76 -10.63
N SER A 14 27.45 -28.69 -10.23
CA SER A 14 27.57 -29.16 -8.83
C SER A 14 28.01 -28.06 -7.86
N LYS A 15 28.98 -27.21 -8.27
CA LYS A 15 29.36 -26.01 -7.48
C LYS A 15 28.18 -25.04 -7.33
N SER A 16 27.45 -24.78 -8.42
CA SER A 16 26.26 -23.91 -8.39
C SER A 16 25.20 -24.41 -7.39
N THR A 17 24.93 -25.72 -7.39
CA THR A 17 23.97 -26.35 -6.47
C THR A 17 24.40 -26.25 -5.01
N VAL A 18 25.65 -26.55 -4.69
CA VAL A 18 26.18 -26.42 -3.32
C VAL A 18 26.13 -24.97 -2.84
N THR A 19 26.42 -24.02 -3.73
CA THR A 19 26.38 -22.59 -3.38
C THR A 19 24.94 -22.12 -3.12
N ALA A 20 23.97 -22.60 -3.91
CA ALA A 20 22.55 -22.31 -3.70
C ALA A 20 22.05 -22.89 -2.37
N TYR A 21 22.41 -24.14 -2.06
CA TYR A 21 22.08 -24.78 -0.79
C TYR A 21 22.66 -24.02 0.41
N LEU A 22 23.94 -23.64 0.35
CA LEU A 22 24.57 -22.86 1.42
C LEU A 22 23.89 -21.51 1.61
N LYS A 23 23.61 -20.76 0.53
CA LYS A 23 22.85 -19.50 0.61
C LYS A 23 21.49 -19.69 1.27
N GLN A 24 20.77 -20.75 0.91
CA GLN A 24 19.47 -21.06 1.51
C GLN A 24 19.58 -21.36 3.00
N VAL A 25 20.58 -22.13 3.43
CA VAL A 25 20.81 -22.45 4.85
C VAL A 25 21.17 -21.20 5.65
N PHE A 26 22.01 -20.32 5.10
CA PHE A 26 22.36 -19.06 5.73
C PHE A 26 21.17 -18.11 5.83
N SER A 27 20.40 -17.92 4.75
CA SER A 27 19.16 -17.11 4.78
C SER A 27 18.20 -17.61 5.85
N LYS A 28 17.86 -18.91 5.86
CA LYS A 28 16.94 -19.48 6.86
C LYS A 28 17.43 -19.28 8.29
N LYS A 29 18.74 -19.47 8.54
CA LYS A 29 19.32 -19.24 9.88
C LYS A 29 19.24 -17.76 10.28
N PHE A 30 19.50 -16.86 9.34
CA PHE A 30 19.41 -15.42 9.58
C PHE A 30 17.98 -15.00 9.91
N ASP A 31 16.99 -15.44 9.12
CA ASP A 31 15.58 -15.14 9.33
C ASP A 31 15.08 -15.64 10.69
N ASN A 32 15.52 -16.85 11.11
CA ASN A 32 15.17 -17.41 12.43
C ASN A 32 15.76 -16.59 13.59
N ILE A 33 17.03 -16.20 13.52
CA ILE A 33 17.68 -15.40 14.56
C ILE A 33 17.00 -14.03 14.65
N GLN A 34 16.72 -13.41 13.50
CA GLN A 34 16.02 -12.14 13.41
C GLN A 34 14.62 -12.21 14.06
N SER A 35 13.85 -13.25 13.76
CA SER A 35 12.53 -13.48 14.36
C SER A 35 12.57 -13.67 15.88
N MET A 36 13.61 -14.32 16.41
CA MET A 36 13.77 -14.47 17.86
C MET A 36 14.07 -13.14 18.55
N VAL A 37 14.90 -12.28 17.93
CA VAL A 37 15.26 -10.95 18.46
C VAL A 37 14.03 -10.03 18.50
N GLU A 38 13.17 -10.10 17.49
CA GLU A 38 11.92 -9.32 17.41
C GLU A 38 10.90 -9.68 18.50
N ARG A 39 11.02 -10.85 19.14
CA ARG A 39 10.10 -11.33 20.19
C ARG A 39 10.60 -11.07 21.61
N LEU A 40 11.81 -10.53 21.78
CA LEU A 40 12.37 -10.26 23.11
C LEU A 40 11.67 -9.05 23.76
N PRO A 41 11.12 -9.20 24.98
CA PRO A 41 10.52 -8.07 25.70
C PRO A 41 11.58 -7.02 26.01
N GLY A 42 11.31 -5.76 25.64
CA GLY A 42 12.22 -4.63 25.85
C GLY A 42 13.17 -4.31 24.68
N VAL A 43 13.22 -5.16 23.65
CA VAL A 43 13.88 -4.81 22.38
C VAL A 43 12.92 -3.97 21.56
N ALA A 44 13.31 -2.74 21.20
CA ALA A 44 12.51 -1.93 20.30
C ALA A 44 12.38 -2.65 18.95
N PRO A 45 11.19 -2.70 18.34
CA PRO A 45 11.03 -3.25 17.00
C PRO A 45 12.07 -2.64 16.06
N PRO A 46 12.67 -3.43 15.14
CA PRO A 46 13.56 -2.89 14.15
C PRO A 46 12.88 -1.71 13.46
N ILE A 47 13.58 -0.57 13.39
CA ILE A 47 13.09 0.57 12.62
C ILE A 47 12.92 0.06 11.18
N ARG A 48 11.67 -0.07 10.72
CA ARG A 48 11.39 -0.39 9.33
C ARG A 48 12.04 0.70 8.48
N ARG A 49 13.11 0.35 7.78
CA ARG A 49 13.69 1.23 6.78
C ARG A 49 12.77 1.21 5.58
N SER A 50 12.35 2.38 5.11
CA SER A 50 11.69 2.49 3.82
C SER A 50 12.66 2.04 2.73
N ASP A 51 12.16 1.32 1.74
CA ASP A 51 12.95 0.95 0.58
C ASP A 51 13.40 2.20 -0.19
N GLN A 52 14.58 2.16 -0.83
CA GLN A 52 15.15 3.29 -1.57
C GLN A 52 14.21 3.83 -2.66
N ASN A 53 13.27 3.00 -3.14
CA ASN A 53 12.32 3.31 -4.19
C ASN A 53 10.87 3.47 -3.70
N SER A 54 10.63 3.56 -2.39
CA SER A 54 9.26 3.64 -1.84
C SER A 54 8.52 4.92 -2.26
N TYR A 55 9.23 5.96 -2.72
CA TYR A 55 8.61 7.16 -3.28
C TYR A 55 7.81 6.89 -4.57
N ALA A 56 8.12 5.79 -5.26
CA ALA A 56 7.42 5.35 -6.46
C ALA A 56 6.24 4.41 -6.15
N ASP A 57 6.08 4.00 -4.88
CA ASP A 57 4.91 3.25 -4.44
C ASP A 57 3.70 4.17 -4.49
N THR A 58 2.70 3.74 -5.24
CA THR A 58 1.47 4.50 -5.41
C THR A 58 0.30 3.55 -5.55
N PRO A 59 -0.81 3.82 -4.85
CA PRO A 59 -2.02 3.04 -5.04
C PRO A 59 -2.63 3.28 -6.42
N PHE A 60 -2.24 4.34 -7.13
CA PHE A 60 -2.81 4.70 -8.42
C PHE A 60 -2.23 3.87 -9.58
N ALA A 61 -3.08 3.58 -10.56
CA ALA A 61 -2.70 2.89 -11.79
C ALA A 61 -2.84 3.80 -13.02
N GLY A 62 -2.12 3.44 -14.10
CA GLY A 62 -2.28 4.06 -15.42
C GLY A 62 -2.14 5.58 -15.41
N GLU A 63 -3.07 6.25 -16.09
CA GLU A 63 -3.09 7.71 -16.26
C GLU A 63 -3.17 8.45 -14.92
N ILE A 64 -3.86 7.89 -13.92
CA ILE A 64 -3.94 8.50 -12.59
C ILE A 64 -2.55 8.55 -11.96
N ALA A 65 -1.72 7.51 -12.07
CA ALA A 65 -0.38 7.52 -11.52
C ALA A 65 0.51 8.59 -12.18
N LEU A 66 0.45 8.64 -13.52
CA LEU A 66 1.31 9.50 -14.36
C LEU A 66 0.90 10.97 -14.36
N MET A 67 -0.35 11.27 -14.01
CA MET A 67 -0.88 12.63 -14.04
C MET A 67 -0.13 13.56 -13.09
N GLU A 68 0.30 14.71 -13.59
CA GLU A 68 0.88 15.76 -12.74
C GLU A 68 -0.25 16.63 -12.17
N MET A 69 -0.21 16.86 -10.85
CA MET A 69 -1.19 17.73 -10.21
C MET A 69 -0.94 19.18 -10.66
N PRO A 70 -1.98 19.94 -11.03
CA PRO A 70 -1.84 21.36 -11.34
C PRO A 70 -1.20 22.11 -10.17
N GLN A 71 -0.20 22.96 -10.42
CA GLN A 71 0.49 23.73 -9.37
C GLN A 71 -0.46 24.60 -8.52
N LYS A 72 -1.57 25.05 -9.10
CA LYS A 72 -2.58 25.89 -8.44
C LYS A 72 -3.85 25.09 -8.12
N PHE A 73 -3.73 23.78 -7.88
CA PHE A 73 -4.87 22.99 -7.45
C PHE A 73 -5.35 23.54 -6.09
N PRO A 74 -6.58 24.10 -6.01
CA PRO A 74 -7.10 24.55 -4.74
C PRO A 74 -7.43 23.31 -3.94
N PHE A 75 -6.51 22.92 -3.05
CA PHE A 75 -6.80 21.93 -2.04
C PHE A 75 -7.86 22.54 -1.14
N PRO A 76 -9.06 21.97 -1.14
CA PRO A 76 -10.13 22.65 -0.46
C PRO A 76 -9.94 22.56 1.05
N ASN A 77 -10.32 23.61 1.75
CA ASN A 77 -10.11 23.76 3.19
C ASN A 77 -11.16 22.99 4.03
N GLU A 78 -11.81 22.00 3.44
CA GLU A 78 -12.94 21.28 4.04
C GLU A 78 -12.52 20.31 5.15
N ARG A 79 -13.52 19.90 5.94
CA ARG A 79 -13.39 19.06 7.13
C ARG A 79 -12.59 17.79 6.81
N ILE A 80 -11.41 17.72 7.38
CA ILE A 80 -10.54 16.55 7.26
C ILE A 80 -11.24 15.38 7.96
N TYR A 81 -11.50 14.30 7.22
CA TYR A 81 -12.19 13.12 7.69
C TYR A 81 -11.23 12.18 8.42
N ASP A 82 -11.54 11.86 9.67
CA ASP A 82 -10.63 11.11 10.54
C ASP A 82 -10.87 9.59 10.58
N GLY A 83 -11.95 9.13 9.94
CA GLY A 83 -12.37 7.73 9.94
C GLY A 83 -13.66 7.43 10.69
N THR A 84 -14.22 8.39 11.45
CA THR A 84 -15.32 8.10 12.40
C THR A 84 -16.72 8.53 11.94
N GLY A 85 -16.81 9.37 10.91
CA GLY A 85 -18.09 9.88 10.41
C GLY A 85 -18.75 8.99 9.36
N ASP A 86 -19.74 9.55 8.66
CA ASP A 86 -20.40 8.91 7.53
C ASP A 86 -19.53 9.05 6.25
N GLN A 87 -19.05 7.92 5.74
CA GLN A 87 -18.20 7.82 4.55
C GLN A 87 -18.94 8.25 3.27
N ASP A 88 -20.22 7.88 3.12
CA ASP A 88 -21.00 8.23 1.94
C ASP A 88 -21.24 9.74 1.88
N ASN A 89 -21.54 10.34 3.03
CA ASN A 89 -21.64 11.79 3.15
C ASN A 89 -20.30 12.48 2.85
N HIS A 90 -19.17 11.95 3.34
CA HIS A 90 -17.83 12.48 3.00
C HIS A 90 -17.56 12.44 1.49
N VAL A 91 -17.86 11.31 0.84
CA VAL A 91 -17.71 11.16 -0.62
C VAL A 91 -18.62 12.13 -1.37
N ALA A 92 -19.86 12.31 -0.94
CA ALA A 92 -20.81 13.24 -1.57
C ALA A 92 -20.34 14.70 -1.45
N GLN A 93 -19.89 15.12 -0.26
CA GLN A 93 -19.34 16.46 -0.02
C GLN A 93 -18.11 16.69 -0.90
N TYR A 94 -17.18 15.75 -0.90
CA TYR A 94 -15.98 15.81 -1.74
C TYR A 94 -16.32 15.94 -3.23
N LYS A 95 -17.27 15.14 -3.73
CA LYS A 95 -17.74 15.24 -5.13
C LYS A 95 -18.31 16.63 -5.44
N GLN A 96 -19.18 17.16 -4.60
CA GLN A 96 -19.80 18.49 -4.78
C GLN A 96 -18.73 19.58 -4.84
N GLN A 97 -17.76 19.51 -3.95
CA GLN A 97 -16.66 20.46 -3.93
C GLN A 97 -15.81 20.41 -5.20
N MET A 98 -15.46 19.21 -5.68
CA MET A 98 -14.70 19.02 -6.91
C MET A 98 -15.43 19.49 -8.17
N LEU A 99 -16.75 19.65 -8.14
CA LEU A 99 -17.50 20.29 -9.23
C LEU A 99 -17.18 21.79 -9.34
N THR A 100 -16.88 22.46 -8.22
CA THR A 100 -16.61 23.91 -8.19
C THR A 100 -15.17 24.25 -8.57
N VAL A 101 -14.26 23.28 -8.49
CA VAL A 101 -12.86 23.47 -8.87
C VAL A 101 -12.72 23.49 -10.40
N ALA A 102 -12.02 24.52 -10.89
CA ALA A 102 -11.69 24.67 -12.30
C ALA A 102 -10.58 23.67 -12.71
N ILE A 103 -11.00 22.46 -13.08
CA ILE A 103 -10.12 21.39 -13.58
C ILE A 103 -10.52 21.08 -15.03
N GLN A 104 -9.52 20.90 -15.89
CA GLN A 104 -9.74 20.40 -17.26
C GLN A 104 -10.42 19.03 -17.22
N LYS A 105 -11.31 18.77 -18.17
CA LYS A 105 -12.23 17.62 -18.14
C LYS A 105 -11.49 16.28 -18.11
N ASP A 106 -10.44 16.17 -18.91
CA ASP A 106 -9.53 15.03 -19.03
C ASP A 106 -8.71 14.78 -17.75
N LEU A 107 -8.37 15.83 -17.00
CA LEU A 107 -7.61 15.71 -15.76
C LEU A 107 -8.48 15.54 -14.51
N ARG A 108 -9.80 15.71 -14.64
CA ARG A 108 -10.74 15.78 -13.50
C ARG A 108 -10.69 14.54 -12.63
N GLU A 109 -10.85 13.35 -13.21
CA GLU A 109 -10.91 12.11 -12.43
C GLU A 109 -9.58 11.80 -11.73
N ALA A 110 -8.45 11.97 -12.44
CA ALA A 110 -7.12 11.79 -11.87
C ALA A 110 -6.85 12.78 -10.73
N SER A 111 -7.23 14.05 -10.92
CA SER A 111 -7.13 15.09 -9.89
C SER A 111 -7.95 14.74 -8.66
N MET A 112 -9.16 14.22 -8.86
CA MET A 112 -10.03 13.78 -7.77
C MET A 112 -9.39 12.64 -6.99
N CYS A 113 -8.87 11.62 -7.67
CA CYS A 113 -8.20 10.51 -7.00
C CYS A 113 -6.99 10.96 -6.18
N LYS A 114 -6.11 11.78 -6.77
CA LYS A 114 -4.88 12.24 -6.09
C LYS A 114 -5.16 13.19 -4.93
N SER A 115 -6.14 14.08 -5.06
CA SER A 115 -6.47 15.04 -3.99
C SER A 115 -7.37 14.45 -2.91
N PHE A 116 -8.05 13.32 -3.14
CA PHE A 116 -8.88 12.69 -2.11
C PHE A 116 -8.11 12.42 -0.81
N GLY A 117 -6.89 11.91 -0.92
CA GLY A 117 -6.03 11.61 0.23
C GLY A 117 -5.74 12.82 1.13
N SER A 118 -5.75 14.05 0.58
CA SER A 118 -5.52 15.27 1.38
C SER A 118 -6.71 15.64 2.27
N THR A 119 -7.87 15.00 2.06
CA THR A 119 -9.08 15.19 2.87
C THR A 119 -9.15 14.21 4.03
N LEU A 120 -8.15 13.34 4.20
CA LEU A 120 -8.15 12.27 5.19
C LEU A 120 -7.12 12.53 6.29
N THR A 121 -7.44 12.09 7.50
CA THR A 121 -6.52 12.08 8.65
C THR A 121 -6.68 10.80 9.46
N ARG A 122 -5.77 10.59 10.43
CA ARG A 122 -5.81 9.49 11.40
C ARG A 122 -6.07 8.14 10.73
N LEU A 123 -7.16 7.45 11.11
CA LEU A 123 -7.47 6.10 10.64
C LEU A 123 -7.78 6.07 9.14
N ALA A 124 -8.45 7.11 8.63
CA ALA A 124 -8.76 7.21 7.21
C ALA A 124 -7.49 7.40 6.37
N LEU A 125 -6.57 8.25 6.81
CA LEU A 125 -5.28 8.42 6.13
C LEU A 125 -4.45 7.14 6.20
N GLN A 126 -4.42 6.48 7.37
CA GLN A 126 -3.72 5.21 7.55
C GLN A 126 -4.24 4.13 6.61
N TRP A 127 -5.55 4.04 6.39
CA TRP A 127 -6.10 3.15 5.38
C TRP A 127 -5.61 3.50 3.97
N PHE A 128 -5.67 4.78 3.60
CA PHE A 128 -5.34 5.23 2.26
C PHE A 128 -3.88 4.92 1.89
N ILE A 129 -2.93 5.13 2.81
CA ILE A 129 -1.50 4.83 2.58
C ILE A 129 -1.19 3.32 2.54
N ASN A 130 -2.09 2.48 3.06
CA ASN A 130 -1.96 1.02 3.07
C ASN A 130 -2.68 0.34 1.89
N LEU A 131 -3.23 1.11 0.96
CA LEU A 131 -3.82 0.58 -0.27
C LEU A 131 -2.75 -0.18 -1.09
N PRO A 132 -3.09 -1.33 -1.70
CA PRO A 132 -2.14 -2.05 -2.54
C PRO A 132 -1.67 -1.20 -3.72
N ASN A 133 -0.40 -1.36 -4.11
CA ASN A 133 0.16 -0.69 -5.28
C ASN A 133 -0.69 -0.93 -6.53
N ARG A 134 -0.95 0.14 -7.30
CA ARG A 134 -1.70 0.11 -8.57
C ARG A 134 -3.12 -0.46 -8.46
N SER A 135 -3.74 -0.40 -7.29
CA SER A 135 -5.11 -0.89 -7.06
C SER A 135 -6.21 0.09 -7.48
N ILE A 136 -5.94 1.39 -7.50
CA ILE A 136 -6.90 2.45 -7.82
C ILE A 136 -6.78 2.84 -9.29
N ARG A 137 -7.80 2.44 -10.06
CA ARG A 137 -7.86 2.61 -11.52
C ARG A 137 -8.84 3.70 -11.96
N SER A 138 -9.71 4.13 -11.06
CA SER A 138 -10.76 5.13 -11.27
C SER A 138 -11.17 5.74 -9.94
N PHE A 139 -11.88 6.86 -9.98
CA PHE A 139 -12.44 7.47 -8.78
C PHE A 139 -13.54 6.59 -8.16
N ALA A 140 -14.30 5.85 -8.99
CA ALA A 140 -15.30 4.89 -8.52
C ALA A 140 -14.65 3.80 -7.65
N THR A 141 -13.58 3.16 -8.14
CA THR A 141 -12.84 2.14 -7.38
C THR A 141 -12.32 2.68 -6.06
N LEU A 142 -11.85 3.94 -6.02
CA LEU A 142 -11.41 4.57 -4.79
C LEU A 142 -12.57 4.71 -3.78
N THR A 143 -13.71 5.23 -4.22
CA THR A 143 -14.87 5.45 -3.34
C THR A 143 -15.50 4.15 -2.86
N GLU A 144 -15.58 3.12 -3.70
CA GLU A 144 -16.08 1.80 -3.31
C GLU A 144 -15.23 1.22 -2.17
N ARG A 145 -13.90 1.21 -2.34
CA ARG A 145 -12.97 0.72 -1.32
C ARG A 145 -13.04 1.53 -0.02
N PHE A 146 -13.27 2.84 -0.13
CA PHE A 146 -13.39 3.73 1.03
C PHE A 146 -14.65 3.42 1.86
N VAL A 147 -15.79 3.22 1.19
CA VAL A 147 -17.06 2.90 1.85
C VAL A 147 -17.05 1.46 2.39
N GLU A 148 -16.43 0.51 1.68
CA GLU A 148 -16.27 -0.88 2.13
C GLU A 148 -15.55 -1.02 3.49
N GLN A 149 -14.75 -0.03 3.91
CA GLN A 149 -14.14 -0.02 5.24
C GLN A 149 -15.17 -0.19 6.38
N LEU A 150 -16.39 0.34 6.21
CA LEU A 150 -17.47 0.21 7.20
C LEU A 150 -17.98 -1.22 7.38
N ALA A 151 -17.96 -2.02 6.31
CA ALA A 151 -18.43 -3.40 6.38
C ALA A 151 -17.46 -4.24 7.22
N SER A 152 -16.17 -3.98 7.07
CA SER A 152 -15.11 -4.69 7.79
C SER A 152 -14.94 -4.22 9.24
N SER A 153 -15.20 -2.95 9.57
CA SER A 153 -15.10 -2.46 10.96
C SER A 153 -16.27 -2.96 11.81
N ARG A 154 -17.50 -2.92 11.29
CA ARG A 154 -18.70 -3.39 11.99
C ARG A 154 -18.77 -4.91 12.16
N SER A 155 -18.12 -5.69 11.30
CA SER A 155 -18.02 -7.15 11.48
C SER A 155 -17.07 -7.54 12.61
N LEU A 156 -16.02 -6.74 12.84
CA LEU A 156 -15.06 -7.00 13.92
C LEU A 156 -15.73 -6.74 15.28
N GLU A 157 -16.43 -5.62 15.45
CA GLU A 157 -17.11 -5.27 16.71
C GLU A 157 -18.14 -6.32 17.14
N LYS A 158 -18.93 -6.87 16.21
CA LYS A 158 -19.90 -7.94 16.51
C LYS A 158 -19.23 -9.22 17.00
N THR A 159 -18.05 -9.54 16.50
CA THR A 159 -17.32 -10.74 16.92
C THR A 159 -16.74 -10.57 18.33
N VAL A 160 -16.40 -9.34 18.75
CA VAL A 160 -15.90 -9.09 20.10
C VAL A 160 -17.03 -9.07 21.12
N ASP A 161 -18.18 -8.50 20.79
CA ASP A 161 -19.36 -8.47 21.67
C ASP A 161 -19.89 -9.89 21.97
N ASP A 162 -19.95 -10.75 20.96
CA ASP A 162 -20.33 -12.17 21.09
C ASP A 162 -19.30 -13.03 21.88
N LEU A 163 -18.10 -12.51 22.15
CA LEU A 163 -17.07 -13.20 22.95
C LEU A 163 -17.14 -12.86 24.45
N TYR A 164 -18.02 -11.92 24.83
CA TYR A 164 -18.23 -11.48 26.21
C TYR A 164 -19.66 -11.72 26.74
N GLU A 165 -20.56 -12.30 25.95
CA GLU A 165 -21.79 -12.97 26.43
C GLU A 165 -21.56 -14.46 26.70
#